data_AF-A0A8J2PXL0-F1
#
_entry.id   AF-A0A8J2PXL0-F1
#
_cell.length_a   1.000
_cell.length_b   1.000
_cell.length_c   1.000
_cell.angle_alpha   90.00
_cell.angle_beta   90.00
_cell.angle_gamma   90.00
#
_symmetry.space_group_name_H-M   'P 1'
#
loop_
_entity.id
_entity.type
_entity.pdbx_description
1 polymer ?
#
loop_
_entity_poly.entity_id
_entity_poly.type
_entity_poly.pdbx_seq_one_letter_code
_entity_poly.pdbx_strand_id
1 'polypeptide(L)'
;MVITALSGHLNDPNPKKPLVLSFHGWAGSGKTYLAEMIIDALYEKGTESNYVRMYSASYHFPDKDKVAEYQEKLRKEIKATLSACERAVIVFDEV
;
A
#
# COMPACT_ATOMS: atom_id res chain seq x y z
N MET A 1 6.30 13.60 11.07
CA MET A 1 4.95 13.50 10.44
C MET A 1 4.52 12.07 10.22
N VAL A 2 5.29 11.22 9.51
CA VAL A 2 4.92 9.81 9.25
C VAL A 2 4.67 9.00 10.53
N ILE A 3 5.60 9.00 11.48
CA ILE A 3 5.47 8.27 12.75
C ILE A 3 4.25 8.73 13.55
N THR A 4 3.99 10.03 13.61
CA THR A 4 2.82 10.58 14.32
C THR A 4 1.51 10.12 13.67
N ALA A 5 1.43 10.13 12.33
CA ALA A 5 0.25 9.68 11.61
C ALA A 5 0.02 8.17 11.79
N LEU A 6 1.07 7.36 11.68
CA LEU A 6 1.02 5.93 11.94
C LEU A 6 0.60 5.63 13.38
N SER A 7 1.25 6.25 14.36
CA SER A 7 0.93 6.04 15.77
C SER A 7 -0.51 6.44 16.09
N GLY A 8 -0.97 7.59 15.60
CA GLY A 8 -2.35 8.03 15.80
C GLY A 8 -3.38 7.07 15.18
N HIS A 9 -3.10 6.53 13.99
CA HIS A 9 -4.01 5.60 13.32
C HIS A 9 -4.00 4.21 13.95
N LEU A 10 -2.83 3.67 14.28
CA LEU A 10 -2.68 2.30 14.80
C LEU A 10 -3.13 2.16 16.25
N ASN A 11 -3.06 3.24 17.03
CA ASN A 11 -3.51 3.28 18.42
C ASN A 11 -5.02 3.59 18.56
N ASP A 12 -5.70 4.01 17.48
CA ASP A 12 -7.15 4.14 17.46
C ASP A 12 -7.76 2.74 17.20
N PRO A 13 -8.54 2.17 18.13
CA PRO A 13 -9.18 0.88 17.92
C PRO A 13 -10.31 0.94 16.87
N ASN A 14 -10.81 2.13 16.50
CA ASN A 14 -11.90 2.30 15.54
C ASN A 14 -11.66 3.52 14.62
N PRO A 15 -10.64 3.47 13.75
CA PRO A 15 -10.33 4.58 12.87
C PRO A 15 -11.44 4.78 11.85
N LYS A 16 -11.98 6.00 11.78
CA LYS A 16 -13.13 6.34 10.91
C LYS A 16 -12.83 6.26 9.41
N LYS A 17 -11.54 6.27 9.03
CA LYS A 17 -11.07 6.29 7.63
C LYS A 17 -9.72 5.56 7.55
N PRO A 18 -9.39 4.95 6.40
CA PRO A 18 -8.07 4.40 6.18
C PRO A 18 -7.00 5.49 6.22
N LEU A 19 -5.82 5.16 6.76
CA LEU A 19 -4.65 6.04 6.65
C LEU A 19 -4.11 5.98 5.22
N VAL A 20 -3.99 7.15 4.59
CA VAL A 20 -3.37 7.30 3.26
C VAL A 20 -2.13 8.16 3.41
N LEU A 21 -0.99 7.64 2.97
CA LEU A 21 0.29 8.35 2.92
C LEU A 21 0.71 8.49 1.47
N SER A 22 1.19 9.68 1.09
CA SER A 22 1.77 9.91 -0.22
C SER A 22 3.20 10.40 -0.07
N PHE A 23 4.14 9.68 -0.67
CA PHE A 23 5.55 10.05 -0.69
C PHE A 23 5.88 10.57 -2.10
N HIS A 24 6.26 11.84 -2.19
CA HIS A 24 6.65 12.48 -3.44
C HIS A 24 8.10 12.99 -3.34
N GLY A 25 8.79 13.05 -4.47
CA GLY A 25 10.16 13.53 -4.55
C GLY A 25 10.96 12.82 -5.63
N TRP A 26 12.24 13.15 -5.73
CA TRP A 26 13.16 12.64 -6.74
C TRP A 26 13.34 11.11 -6.69
N ALA A 27 13.66 10.50 -7.83
CA ALA A 27 14.10 9.11 -7.87
C ALA A 27 15.33 8.93 -6.94
N GLY A 28 15.42 7.78 -6.27
CA GLY A 28 16.50 7.51 -5.32
C GLY A 28 16.38 8.21 -3.95
N SER A 29 15.33 8.99 -3.69
CA SER A 29 15.12 9.65 -2.38
C SER A 29 14.61 8.71 -1.27
N GLY A 30 14.56 7.39 -1.52
CA GLY A 30 14.17 6.39 -0.53
C GLY A 30 12.66 6.23 -0.28
N LYS A 31 11.78 6.64 -1.21
CA LYS A 31 10.31 6.54 -1.02
C LYS A 31 9.83 5.10 -0.83
N THR A 32 10.24 4.19 -1.72
CA THR A 32 9.93 2.76 -1.65
C THR A 32 10.55 2.14 -0.41
N TYR A 33 11.82 2.48 -0.13
CA TYR A 33 12.53 2.02 1.07
C TYR A 33 11.82 2.43 2.38
N LEU A 34 11.28 3.65 2.47
CA LEU A 34 10.48 4.07 3.62
C LEU A 34 9.17 3.27 3.74
N ALA A 35 8.50 2.96 2.63
CA ALA A 35 7.30 2.14 2.64
C ALA A 35 7.62 0.70 3.12
N GLU A 36 8.72 0.12 2.66
CA GLU A 36 9.22 -1.18 3.11
C GLU A 36 9.55 -1.18 4.61
N MET A 37 10.26 -0.17 5.11
CA MET A 37 10.53 -0.04 6.55
C MET A 37 9.25 0.04 7.40
N ILE A 38 8.21 0.72 6.91
CA ILE A 38 6.91 0.75 7.60
C ILE A 38 6.28 -0.64 7.59
N ILE A 39 6.33 -1.35 6.45
CA ILE A 39 5.77 -2.70 6.32
C ILE A 39 6.49 -3.68 7.25
N ASP A 40 7.82 -3.69 7.24
CA ASP A 40 8.63 -4.59 8.07
C ASP A 40 8.45 -4.33 9.57
N ALA A 41 8.17 -3.08 9.96
CA ALA A 41 7.81 -2.75 11.33
C ALA A 41 6.40 -3.23 11.74
N LEU A 42 5.50 -3.43 10.77
CA LEU A 42 4.11 -3.83 11.02
C LEU A 42 3.86 -5.33 10.85
N TYR A 43 4.64 -5.98 9.98
CA TYR A 43 4.43 -7.37 9.58
C TYR A 43 5.74 -8.14 9.66
N GLU A 44 5.73 -9.24 10.41
CA GLU A 44 6.90 -10.12 10.57
C GLU A 44 7.45 -10.65 9.24
N LYS A 45 6.56 -10.90 8.27
CA LYS A 45 6.92 -11.35 6.92
C LYS A 45 7.21 -10.19 5.94
N GLY A 46 7.20 -8.95 6.41
CA GLY A 46 7.42 -7.78 5.59
C GLY A 46 6.51 -7.75 4.36
N THR A 47 7.11 -7.49 3.20
CA THR A 47 6.43 -7.45 1.89
C THR A 47 5.91 -8.80 1.42
N GLU A 48 6.36 -9.92 2.00
CA GLU A 48 5.86 -11.28 1.71
C GLU A 48 4.60 -11.64 2.51
N SER A 49 4.12 -10.75 3.39
CA SER A 49 2.88 -10.93 4.11
C SER A 49 1.68 -11.03 3.16
N ASN A 50 0.79 -11.99 3.41
CA ASN A 50 -0.48 -12.12 2.66
C ASN A 50 -1.40 -10.89 2.81
N TYR A 51 -1.13 -10.01 3.77
CA TYR A 51 -1.88 -8.79 4.05
C TYR A 51 -1.20 -7.53 3.47
N VAL A 52 -0.11 -7.71 2.73
CA VAL A 52 0.61 -6.63 2.06
C VAL A 52 0.51 -6.85 0.56
N ARG A 53 0.12 -5.81 -0.17
CA ARG A 53 0.11 -5.82 -1.64
C ARG A 53 0.85 -4.62 -2.16
N MET A 54 1.80 -4.87 -3.07
CA MET A 54 2.57 -3.84 -3.75
C MET A 54 2.25 -3.85 -5.23
N TYR A 55 1.93 -2.69 -5.77
CA TYR A 55 1.62 -2.48 -7.18
C TYR A 55 2.60 -1.45 -7.77
N SER A 56 3.57 -1.90 -8.56
CA SER A 56 4.33 -1.02 -9.46
C SER A 56 3.54 -0.78 -10.75
N ALA A 57 3.36 0.48 -11.15
CA ALA A 57 2.63 0.82 -12.37
C ALA A 57 3.32 0.30 -13.64
N SER A 58 4.65 0.37 -13.69
CA SER A 58 5.43 -0.07 -14.86
C SER A 58 5.34 -1.58 -15.10
N TYR A 59 5.24 -2.37 -14.02
CA TYR A 59 5.17 -3.83 -14.10
C TYR A 59 3.74 -4.36 -14.19
N HIS A 60 2.83 -3.86 -13.35
CA HIS A 60 1.47 -4.41 -13.25
C HIS A 60 0.50 -3.77 -14.25
N PHE A 61 0.74 -2.53 -14.67
CA PHE A 61 -0.17 -1.75 -15.50
C PHE A 61 0.54 -1.12 -16.73
N PRO A 62 1.30 -1.88 -17.53
CA PRO A 62 2.12 -1.33 -18.61
C PRO A 62 1.31 -0.82 -19.81
N ASP A 63 0.13 -1.40 -20.06
CA ASP A 63 -0.65 -1.18 -21.27
C ASP A 63 -1.80 -0.19 -21.04
N LYS A 64 -1.74 0.96 -21.71
CA LYS A 64 -2.75 2.03 -21.57
C LYS A 64 -4.10 1.63 -22.14
N ASP A 65 -4.17 0.67 -23.06
CA ASP A 65 -5.43 0.24 -23.65
C ASP A 65 -6.19 -0.75 -22.73
N LYS A 66 -5.53 -1.28 -21.70
CA LYS A 66 -6.09 -2.25 -20.74
C LYS A 66 -6.55 -1.63 -19.42
N VAL A 67 -6.66 -0.31 -19.34
CA VAL A 67 -7.05 0.40 -18.11
C VAL A 67 -8.35 -0.15 -17.49
N ALA A 68 -9.36 -0.46 -18.31
CA ALA A 68 -10.62 -1.02 -17.81
C ALA A 68 -10.42 -2.39 -17.11
N GLU A 69 -9.65 -3.28 -17.72
CA GLU A 69 -9.30 -4.60 -17.18
C GLU A 69 -8.50 -4.46 -15.87
N TYR A 70 -7.50 -3.58 -15.86
CA TYR A 70 -6.67 -3.33 -14.69
C TYR A 70 -7.48 -2.77 -13.52
N GLN A 71 -8.41 -1.86 -13.79
CA GLN A 71 -9.29 -1.33 -12.76
C GLN A 71 -10.22 -2.39 -12.17
N GLU A 72 -10.76 -3.30 -12.98
CA GLU A 72 -11.59 -4.41 -12.49
C GLU A 72 -10.76 -5.36 -11.60
N LYS A 73 -9.60 -5.79 -12.11
CA LYS A 73 -8.67 -6.66 -11.37
C LYS A 73 -8.25 -6.03 -10.05
N LEU A 74 -7.82 -4.77 -10.07
CA LEU A 74 -7.36 -4.04 -8.89
C LEU A 74 -8.46 -3.94 -7.82
N ARG A 75 -9.70 -3.59 -8.20
CA ARG A 75 -10.83 -3.54 -7.26
C ARG A 75 -11.09 -4.90 -6.61
N LYS A 76 -11.03 -5.99 -7.40
CA LYS A 76 -11.24 -7.35 -6.90
C LYS A 76 -10.15 -7.76 -5.90
N GLU A 77 -8.89 -7.52 -6.23
CA GLU A 77 -7.75 -7.89 -5.37
C GLU A 77 -7.70 -7.08 -4.07
N ILE A 78 -7.94 -5.77 -4.15
CA ILE A 78 -8.00 -4.91 -2.95
C ILE A 78 -9.13 -5.38 -2.04
N LYS A 79 -10.34 -5.62 -2.59
CA LYS A 79 -11.47 -6.09 -1.80
C LYS A 79 -11.18 -7.45 -1.13
N ALA A 80 -10.55 -8.38 -1.85
CA ALA A 80 -10.17 -9.66 -1.29
C ALA A 80 -9.13 -9.52 -0.16
N THR A 81 -8.13 -8.65 -0.35
CA THR A 81 -7.08 -8.39 0.65
C THR A 81 -7.65 -7.77 1.92
N LEU A 82 -8.51 -6.74 1.78
CA LEU A 82 -9.17 -6.09 2.91
C LEU A 82 -10.17 -7.01 3.64
N SER A 83 -10.80 -7.95 2.92
CA SER A 83 -11.69 -8.96 3.54
C SER A 83 -10.91 -9.99 4.36
N ALA A 84 -9.64 -10.24 4.02
CA ALA A 84 -8.78 -11.16 4.77
C ALA A 84 -8.15 -10.49 6.00
N CYS A 85 -7.86 -9.19 5.93
CA CYS A 85 -7.33 -8.42 7.05
C CYS A 85 -7.70 -6.93 6.93
N GLU A 86 -8.39 -6.41 7.93
CA GLU A 86 -8.81 -4.99 7.99
C GLU A 86 -7.63 -4.02 8.09
N ARG A 87 -6.47 -4.51 8.56
CA ARG A 87 -5.23 -3.73 8.70
C ARG A 87 -4.27 -3.88 7.52
N ALA A 88 -4.70 -4.54 6.45
CA ALA A 88 -3.87 -4.77 5.28
C ALA A 88 -3.28 -3.47 4.70
N VAL A 89 -2.07 -3.58 4.14
CA VAL A 89 -1.34 -2.45 3.56
C VAL A 89 -1.30 -2.62 2.04
N ILE A 90 -1.74 -1.58 1.33
CA ILE A 90 -1.69 -1.50 -0.13
C ILE A 90 -0.72 -0.39 -0.51
N VAL A 91 0.31 -0.71 -1.28
CA VAL A 91 1.30 0.24 -1.79
C VAL A 91 1.17 0.35 -3.30
N PHE A 92 1.14 1.59 -3.79
CA PHE A 92 1.27 1.89 -5.20
C PHE A 92 2.61 2.61 -5.41
N ASP A 93 3.47 2.02 -6.25
CA ASP A 93 4.77 2.57 -6.61
C ASP A 93 4.79 2.97 -8.09
N GLU A 94 5.64 3.95 -8.42
CA GLU A 94 5.82 4.50 -9.77
C GLU A 94 4.51 5.05 -10.40
N VAL A 95 3.68 5.68 -9.56
CA VAL A 95 2.41 6.32 -9.96
C VAL A 95 2.63 7.63 -10.72
#